data_AF-A0A1M5WMX6-F1
#
_entry.id   AF-A0A1M5WMX6-F1
#
_cell.length_a   1.000
_cell.length_b   1.000
_cell.length_c   1.000
_cell.angle_alpha   90.00
_cell.angle_beta   90.00
_cell.angle_gamma   90.00
#
_symmetry.space_group_name_H-M   'P 1'
#
loop_
_entity.id
_entity.type
_entity.pdbx_description
1 polymer ?
#
loop_
_entity_poly.entity_id
_entity_poly.type
_entity_poly.pdbx_seq_one_letter_code
_entity_poly.pdbx_strand_id
1 'polypeptide(L)'
;MITFSKIQNDFTHNIIGYSAIGIILSTCLGSVAIMTTLMHGHTLLQMLFVMITVVFCSLHNASILTVQKPQLIFKLLVASTVVNTLIIAGGMLL
;
A
#
# COMPACT_ATOMS: atom_id res chain seq x y z
N MET A 1 23.64 8.32 -2.19
CA MET A 1 22.56 7.89 -3.11
C MET A 1 21.94 6.61 -2.56
N ILE A 2 20.65 6.64 -2.23
CA ILE A 2 19.91 5.50 -1.65
C ILE A 2 19.41 4.67 -2.82
N THR A 3 20.09 3.57 -3.14
CA THR A 3 19.67 2.70 -4.26
C THR A 3 18.50 1.83 -3.82
N PHE A 4 17.51 1.61 -4.69
CA PHE A 4 16.34 0.75 -4.41
C PHE A 4 16.74 -0.64 -3.91
N SER A 5 17.83 -1.19 -4.46
CA SER A 5 18.43 -2.45 -4.04
C SER A 5 18.97 -2.42 -2.60
N LYS A 6 19.51 -1.29 -2.13
CA LYS A 6 19.96 -1.12 -0.73
C LYS A 6 18.77 -1.16 0.23
N ILE A 7 17.70 -0.43 -0.08
CA ILE A 7 16.48 -0.41 0.75
C ILE A 7 15.85 -1.80 0.81
N GLN A 8 15.78 -2.50 -0.32
CA GLN A 8 15.27 -3.88 -0.36
C GLN A 8 16.14 -4.83 0.47
N ASN A 9 17.47 -4.66 0.44
CA ASN A 9 18.39 -5.48 1.22
C ASN A 9 18.25 -5.20 2.74
N ASP A 10 18.13 -3.93 3.13
CA ASP A 10 17.90 -3.53 4.52
C ASP A 10 16.53 -4.03 5.03
N PHE A 11 15.49 -3.93 4.20
CA PHE A 11 14.16 -4.48 4.49
C PHE A 11 14.23 -6.00 4.72
N THR A 12 15.01 -6.70 3.90
CA THR A 12 15.18 -8.16 4.01
C THR A 12 15.96 -8.53 5.28
N HIS A 13 16.99 -7.76 5.63
CA HIS A 13 17.81 -8.00 6.83
C HIS A 13 17.02 -7.76 8.13
N ASN A 14 16.12 -6.78 8.14
CA ASN A 14 15.36 -6.37 9.33
C ASN A 14 13.84 -6.52 9.15
N ILE A 15 13.43 -7.61 8.52
CA ILE A 15 12.03 -7.83 8.08
C ILE A 15 11.01 -7.69 9.21
N ILE A 16 11.31 -8.12 10.43
CA ILE A 16 10.34 -8.12 11.53
C ILE A 16 9.95 -6.67 11.88
N GLY A 17 10.94 -5.79 12.05
CA GLY A 17 10.69 -4.37 12.34
C GLY A 17 10.07 -3.64 11.15
N TYR A 18 10.61 -3.87 9.95
CA TYR A 18 10.10 -3.21 8.75
C TYR A 18 8.70 -3.69 8.33
N SER A 19 8.30 -4.92 8.66
CA SER A 19 6.95 -5.41 8.40
C SER A 19 5.90 -4.68 9.23
N ALA A 20 6.19 -4.39 10.51
CA ALA A 20 5.29 -3.63 11.36
C ALA A 20 5.09 -2.20 10.83
N ILE A 21 6.19 -1.53 10.46
CA ILE A 21 6.16 -0.19 9.85
C ILE A 21 5.42 -0.24 8.50
N GLY A 22 5.67 -1.28 7.70
CA GLY A 22 5.01 -1.50 6.41
C GLY A 22 3.50 -1.66 6.54
N ILE A 23 3.01 -2.39 7.56
CA ILE A 23 1.58 -2.54 7.83
C ILE A 23 0.97 -1.18 8.12
N ILE A 24 1.56 -0.42 9.05
CA ILE A 24 1.06 0.92 9.45
C ILE A 24 1.04 1.85 8.22
N LEU A 25 2.14 1.90 7.47
CA LEU A 25 2.22 2.74 6.28
C LEU A 25 1.14 2.38 5.25
N SER A 26 1.00 1.09 4.93
CA SER A 26 0.06 0.60 3.92
C SER A 26 -1.40 0.85 4.32
N THR A 27 -1.77 0.58 5.57
CA THR A 27 -3.15 0.77 6.04
C THR A 27 -3.52 2.23 6.21
N CYS A 28 -2.62 3.06 6.74
CA CYS A 28 -2.86 4.50 6.88
C CYS A 28 -2.99 5.19 5.52
N LEU A 29 -2.11 4.89 4.56
CA LEU A 29 -2.23 5.43 3.20
C LEU A 29 -3.52 4.97 2.51
N GLY A 30 -3.88 3.69 2.66
CA GLY A 30 -5.14 3.17 2.15
C GLY A 30 -6.36 3.88 2.74
N SER A 31 -6.36 4.17 4.05
CA SER A 31 -7.43 4.92 4.70
C SER A 31 -7.57 6.33 4.13
N VAL A 32 -6.46 7.04 3.88
CA VAL A 32 -6.47 8.36 3.23
C VAL A 32 -7.00 8.28 1.79
N ALA A 33 -6.59 7.28 1.02
CA ALA A 33 -7.08 7.05 -0.34
C ALA A 33 -8.59 6.80 -0.39
N ILE A 34 -9.12 5.97 0.53
CA ILE A 34 -10.56 5.71 0.63
C ILE A 34 -11.31 6.98 1.02
N MET A 35 -10.83 7.70 2.03
CA MET A 35 -11.47 8.93 2.51
C MET A 35 -11.57 9.97 1.40
N THR A 36 -10.45 10.27 0.73
CA THR A 36 -10.39 11.25 -0.37
C THR A 36 -11.28 10.85 -1.55
N THR A 37 -11.37 9.55 -1.85
CA THR A 37 -12.26 9.02 -2.90
C THR A 37 -13.74 9.20 -2.53
N LEU A 38 -14.12 8.90 -1.29
CA LEU A 38 -15.52 8.99 -0.84
C LEU A 38 -16.00 10.44 -0.66
N MET A 39 -15.09 11.39 -0.40
CA MET A 39 -15.44 12.80 -0.27
C MET A 39 -16.02 13.40 -1.57
N HIS A 40 -15.66 12.85 -2.72
CA HIS A 40 -16.14 13.31 -4.03
C HIS A 40 -17.42 12.58 -4.48
N GLY A 41 -17.97 11.67 -3.66
CA GLY A 41 -19.23 10.97 -3.91
C GLY A 41 -19.16 9.45 -3.77
N HIS A 42 -20.20 8.78 -4.26
CA HIS A 42 -20.37 7.33 -4.16
C HIS A 42 -20.77 6.66 -5.49
N THR A 43 -20.28 7.17 -6.61
CA THR A 43 -20.50 6.55 -7.92
C THR A 43 -19.77 5.19 -8.01
N LEU A 44 -20.20 4.32 -8.93
CA LEU A 44 -19.62 2.98 -9.13
C LEU A 44 -18.10 3.01 -9.36
N LEU A 45 -17.58 4.07 -10.00
CA LEU A 45 -16.16 4.28 -10.24
C LEU A 45 -15.37 4.57 -8.93
N GLN A 46 -15.93 5.37 -8.02
CA GLN A 46 -15.33 5.63 -6.70
C GLN A 46 -15.30 4.36 -5.85
N MET A 47 -16.38 3.56 -5.87
CA MET A 47 -16.42 2.28 -5.17
C MET A 47 -15.41 1.27 -5.73
N LEU A 48 -15.12 1.31 -7.03
CA LEU A 48 -14.07 0.49 -7.65
C LEU A 48 -12.68 0.90 -7.14
N PHE A 49 -12.38 2.19 -7.01
CA PHE A 49 -11.11 2.64 -6.43
C PHE A 49 -10.95 2.24 -4.96
N VAL A 50 -12.02 2.29 -4.16
CA VAL A 50 -12.03 1.78 -2.80
C VAL A 50 -11.71 0.28 -2.78
N MET A 51 -12.33 -0.49 -3.67
CA MET A 51 -12.09 -1.93 -3.78
C MET A 51 -10.63 -2.24 -4.13
N ILE A 52 -10.06 -1.54 -5.11
CA ILE A 52 -8.63 -1.67 -5.47
C ILE A 52 -7.74 -1.36 -4.25
N THR A 53 -8.00 -0.25 -3.56
CA THR A 53 -7.24 0.17 -2.38
C THR A 53 -7.25 -0.93 -1.31
N VAL A 54 -8.44 -1.44 -0.96
CA VAL A 54 -8.60 -2.48 0.07
C VAL A 54 -7.90 -3.77 -0.34
N VAL A 55 -8.00 -4.19 -1.60
CA VAL A 55 -7.34 -5.40 -2.11
C VAL A 55 -5.82 -5.28 -1.98
N PHE A 56 -5.21 -4.19 -2.43
CA PHE A 56 -3.75 -4.03 -2.35
C PHE A 56 -3.24 -3.94 -0.90
N CYS A 57 -3.92 -3.20 -0.03
CA CYS A 57 -3.59 -3.15 1.39
C CYS A 57 -3.71 -4.53 2.06
N SER A 58 -4.77 -5.28 1.73
CA SER A 58 -5.01 -6.61 2.29
C SER A 58 -4.01 -7.64 1.78
N LEU A 59 -3.62 -7.58 0.50
CA LEU A 59 -2.57 -8.43 -0.08
C LEU A 59 -1.23 -8.21 0.62
N HIS A 60 -0.85 -6.95 0.85
CA HIS A 60 0.35 -6.64 1.61
C HIS A 60 0.31 -7.23 3.02
N ASN A 61 -0.77 -6.98 3.78
CA ASN A 61 -0.90 -7.48 5.14
C ASN A 61 -0.95 -9.02 5.19
N ALA A 62 -1.66 -9.65 4.26
CA ALA A 62 -1.73 -11.10 4.14
C ALA A 62 -0.35 -11.70 3.81
N SER A 63 0.46 -11.03 2.97
CA SER A 63 1.81 -11.51 2.65
C SER A 63 2.73 -11.56 3.87
N ILE A 64 2.56 -10.64 4.82
CA ILE A 64 3.30 -10.63 6.09
C ILE A 64 2.79 -11.74 7.00
N LEU A 65 1.48 -11.87 7.17
CA LEU A 65 0.86 -12.88 8.05
C LEU A 65 1.12 -14.31 7.57
N THR A 66 1.21 -14.52 6.26
CA THR A 66 1.54 -15.82 5.65
C THR A 66 3.05 -16.07 5.52
N VAL A 67 3.87 -15.19 6.10
CA VAL A 67 5.34 -15.31 6.15
C VAL A 67 5.92 -15.51 4.75
N GLN A 68 5.45 -14.71 3.79
CA GLN A 68 5.96 -14.75 2.42
C GLN A 68 7.42 -14.26 2.35
N LYS A 69 8.06 -14.55 1.22
CA LYS A 69 9.44 -14.11 0.97
C LYS A 69 9.55 -12.59 1.18
N PRO A 70 10.59 -12.10 1.88
CA PRO A 70 10.80 -10.67 2.16
C PRO A 70 10.72 -9.77 0.93
N GLN A 71 11.23 -10.27 -0.20
CA GLN A 71 11.21 -9.59 -1.48
C GLN A 71 9.78 -9.37 -2.00
N LEU A 72 8.88 -10.34 -1.79
CA LEU A 72 7.49 -10.23 -2.20
C LEU A 72 6.72 -9.23 -1.32
N ILE A 73 6.95 -9.28 -0.01
CA ILE A 73 6.37 -8.31 0.94
C ILE A 73 6.78 -6.88 0.57
N PHE A 74 8.07 -6.65 0.30
CA PHE A 74 8.56 -5.33 -0.10
C PHE A 74 7.96 -4.86 -1.43
N LYS A 75 7.87 -5.75 -2.44
CA LYS A 75 7.23 -5.41 -3.72
C LYS A 75 5.74 -5.07 -3.56
N LEU A 76 5.03 -5.79 -2.70
CA LEU A 76 3.62 -5.51 -2.38
C LEU A 76 3.46 -4.21 -1.59
N LEU A 77 4.39 -3.90 -0.68
CA LEU A 77 4.40 -2.62 0.04
C LEU A 77 4.51 -1.47 -0.96
N VAL A 78 5.51 -1.52 -1.84
CA VAL A 78 5.72 -0.51 -2.90
C VAL A 78 4.52 -0.42 -3.84
N ALA A 79 3.95 -1.55 -4.26
CA ALA A 79 2.76 -1.56 -5.11
C ALA A 79 1.55 -0.89 -4.42
N SER A 80 1.27 -1.23 -3.16
CA SER A 80 0.23 -0.60 -2.35
C SER A 80 0.48 0.90 -2.20
N THR A 81 1.74 1.31 -1.94
CA THR A 81 2.08 2.73 -1.80
C THR A 81 1.79 3.48 -3.10
N VAL A 82 2.31 3.00 -4.23
CA VAL A 82 2.17 3.62 -5.55
C VAL A 82 0.70 3.72 -5.95
N VAL A 83 -0.05 2.61 -5.86
CA VAL A 83 -1.47 2.56 -6.21
C VAL A 83 -2.28 3.55 -5.37
N ASN A 84 -2.08 3.57 -4.05
CA ASN A 84 -2.81 4.47 -3.17
C ASN A 84 -2.44 5.93 -3.41
N THR A 85 -1.17 6.26 -3.68
CA THR A 85 -0.79 7.63 -4.08
C THR A 85 -1.41 8.04 -5.41
N LEU A 86 -1.50 7.14 -6.39
CA LEU A 86 -2.18 7.44 -7.66
C LEU A 86 -3.69 7.66 -7.46
N ILE A 87 -4.33 6.85 -6.61
CA ILE A 87 -5.75 7.00 -6.28
C ILE A 87 -5.99 8.31 -5.53
N ILE A 88 -5.13 8.69 -4.59
CA ILE A 88 -5.22 10.00 -3.91
C ILE A 88 -5.08 11.14 -4.93
N ALA A 89 -4.08 11.07 -5.82
CA ALA A 89 -3.88 12.09 -6.84
C ALA A 89 -5.04 12.16 -7.84
N GLY A 90 -5.61 11.02 -8.24
CA GLY A 90 -6.76 10.95 -9.13
C GLY A 90 -8.06 11.38 -8.46
N GLY A 91 -8.25 11.02 -7.19
CA GLY A 91 -9.37 11.44 -6.36
C GLY A 91 -9.35 12.93 -6.01
N MET A 92 -8.18 13.59 -6.05
CA MET A 92 -8.11 15.06 -5.99
C MET A 92 -8.56 15.74 -7.30
N LEU A 93 -8.66 15.01 -8.40
CA LEU A 93 -8.91 15.55 -9.74
C LEU A 93 -10.36 15.35 -10.21
N LEU A 94 -11.14 14.52 -9.51
CA LEU A 94 -12.45 14.01 -9.90
C LEU A 94 -13.48 14.35 -8.83
#